data_AF-A0A968ZNE8-F1
#
_entry.id   AF-A0A968ZNE8-F1
#
_cell.length_a   1.000
_cell.length_b   1.000
_cell.length_c   1.000
_cell.angle_alpha   90.00
_cell.angle_beta   90.00
_cell.angle_gamma   90.00
#
_symmetry.space_group_name_H-M   'P 1'
#
loop_
_entity.id
_entity.type
_entity.pdbx_description
1 polymer ?
#
loop_
_entity_poly.entity_id
_entity_poly.type
_entity_poly.pdbx_seq_one_letter_code
_entity_poly.pdbx_strand_id
1 'polypeptide(L)'
;MFSVQALHKIQLFKIQKTAQSIQAYSVIRRLLVGTSLATALAVLPQALSPRSAQAQSAQAQSAQSTATPIAPTARYAQDEAVGLDEIIAEWRGYYADVPVYVCVCLDDTCDQTQQWPYREYYLYQLGVALGPNNGRIAEGSGANCFDIADGSRPTAPRAFSTDPASTTAQASPPPAAPVVPPSATPSPPAPEADSTVAASIPTATTINNGEAIRLDWPSGASNVVAVAGSAWTIDIVNAFDCESFSLVGQKTMTAQRVVGEPAVDETTGNVAIPVLLDSCADVDQSAVFVISPSESGSYGLYRTQLPGRSDLAAVSVTPPPTEFASYGFASIQAMNYWDGVLFVRQGTASGAESVLLFRPGLTPAGDYAGCGVVQVNEGADFLCPD
;
A
#
# COMPACT_ATOMS: atom_id res chain seq x y z
N MET A 1 -39.03 1.94 27.98
CA MET A 1 -39.47 0.79 27.15
C MET A 1 -39.71 1.31 25.74
N PHE A 2 -38.68 1.29 24.89
CA PHE A 2 -38.81 1.62 23.47
C PHE A 2 -38.91 0.31 22.67
N SER A 3 -39.85 0.30 21.72
CA SER A 3 -40.37 -0.87 21.03
C SER A 3 -39.37 -1.47 20.02
N VAL A 4 -39.17 -2.79 20.12
CA VAL A 4 -38.36 -3.64 19.22
C VAL A 4 -38.87 -3.63 17.77
N GLN A 5 -40.04 -3.03 17.49
CA GLN A 5 -40.60 -2.93 16.14
C GLN A 5 -39.97 -1.84 15.25
N ALA A 6 -39.20 -0.90 15.79
CA ALA A 6 -38.54 0.14 15.00
C ALA A 6 -37.24 -0.32 14.31
N LEU A 7 -36.55 -1.33 14.87
CA LEU A 7 -35.27 -1.80 14.34
C LEU A 7 -35.41 -2.77 13.15
N HIS A 8 -36.57 -3.42 12.98
CA HIS A 8 -36.82 -4.33 11.86
C HIS A 8 -37.22 -3.60 10.56
N LYS A 9 -37.77 -2.37 10.62
CA LYS A 9 -38.15 -1.61 9.42
C LYS A 9 -36.97 -0.95 8.70
N ILE A 10 -35.87 -0.67 9.40
CA ILE A 10 -34.68 -0.03 8.81
C ILE A 10 -33.80 -1.05 8.06
N GLN A 11 -33.77 -2.31 8.52
CA GLN A 11 -33.04 -3.39 7.83
C GLN A 11 -33.75 -3.87 6.55
N LEU A 12 -35.08 -3.81 6.49
CA LEU A 12 -35.85 -4.17 5.29
C LEU A 12 -35.77 -3.11 4.17
N PHE A 13 -35.55 -1.83 4.49
CA PHE A 13 -35.43 -0.76 3.49
C PHE A 13 -34.08 -0.75 2.77
N LYS A 14 -33.00 -1.26 3.42
CA LYS A 14 -31.68 -1.39 2.79
C LYS A 14 -31.57 -2.58 1.84
N ILE A 15 -32.28 -3.69 2.09
CA ILE A 15 -32.25 -4.89 1.22
C ILE A 15 -33.10 -4.70 -0.05
N GLN A 16 -34.18 -3.90 0.00
CA GLN A 16 -35.00 -3.64 -1.19
C GLN A 16 -34.33 -2.72 -2.24
N LYS A 17 -33.43 -1.81 -1.83
CA LYS A 17 -32.72 -0.93 -2.78
C LYS A 17 -31.64 -1.67 -3.58
N THR A 18 -31.01 -2.70 -3.02
CA THR A 18 -29.98 -3.49 -3.72
C THR A 18 -30.59 -4.45 -4.76
N ALA A 19 -31.83 -4.93 -4.55
CA ALA A 19 -32.51 -5.82 -5.49
C ALA A 19 -33.08 -5.11 -6.73
N GLN A 20 -33.42 -3.82 -6.64
CA GLN A 20 -33.96 -3.06 -7.79
C GLN A 20 -32.87 -2.55 -8.75
N SER A 21 -31.64 -2.37 -8.29
CA SER A 21 -30.52 -1.96 -9.15
C SER A 21 -30.03 -3.11 -10.05
N ILE A 22 -30.12 -4.36 -9.60
CA ILE A 22 -29.65 -5.54 -10.34
C ILE A 22 -30.68 -6.02 -11.41
N GLN A 23 -31.97 -5.67 -11.27
CA GLN A 23 -32.98 -6.04 -12.27
C GLN A 23 -33.05 -5.10 -13.49
N ALA A 24 -32.44 -3.90 -13.44
CA ALA A 24 -32.46 -2.97 -14.57
C ALA A 24 -31.47 -3.33 -15.70
N TYR A 25 -30.46 -4.17 -15.43
CA TYR A 25 -29.40 -4.49 -16.41
C TYR A 25 -29.56 -5.83 -17.15
N SER A 26 -30.60 -6.62 -16.86
CA SER A 26 -30.76 -7.97 -17.45
C SER A 26 -31.77 -8.08 -18.61
N VAL A 27 -32.40 -6.98 -19.04
CA VAL A 27 -33.49 -7.02 -20.03
C VAL A 27 -33.06 -6.68 -21.48
N ILE A 28 -31.81 -6.26 -21.73
CA ILE A 28 -31.33 -5.94 -23.09
C ILE A 28 -30.13 -6.82 -23.47
N ARG A 29 -30.33 -8.14 -23.53
CA ARG A 29 -29.38 -9.05 -24.23
C ARG A 29 -29.95 -10.43 -24.57
N ARG A 30 -31.24 -10.51 -24.91
CA ARG A 30 -31.86 -11.74 -25.47
C ARG A 30 -32.74 -11.42 -26.67
N LEU A 31 -32.10 -11.13 -27.79
CA LEU A 31 -32.69 -11.24 -29.12
C LEU A 31 -31.54 -11.50 -30.09
N LEU A 32 -31.22 -12.79 -30.26
CA LEU A 32 -30.60 -13.42 -31.44
C LEU A 32 -30.15 -14.83 -31.01
N VAL A 33 -31.11 -15.75 -30.92
CA VAL A 33 -30.84 -17.20 -30.97
C VAL A 33 -31.30 -17.66 -32.34
N GLY A 34 -30.33 -17.77 -33.26
CA GLY A 34 -30.43 -18.58 -34.46
C GLY A 34 -30.08 -20.02 -34.10
N THR A 35 -31.07 -20.89 -34.23
CA THR A 35 -31.01 -22.35 -34.20
C THR A 35 -29.95 -22.93 -35.14
N SER A 36 -29.22 -23.97 -34.70
CA SER A 36 -29.04 -25.21 -35.49
C SER A 36 -28.47 -26.37 -34.65
N LEU A 37 -29.13 -27.51 -34.82
CA LEU A 37 -28.80 -28.85 -34.35
C LEU A 37 -27.42 -29.33 -34.83
N ALA A 38 -26.75 -30.19 -34.04
CA ALA A 38 -26.50 -31.58 -34.42
C ALA A 38 -25.76 -32.38 -33.32
N THR A 39 -26.39 -33.50 -32.97
CA THR A 39 -25.92 -34.74 -32.35
C THR A 39 -24.55 -35.27 -32.81
N ALA A 40 -23.79 -35.89 -31.89
CA ALA A 40 -23.36 -37.29 -32.02
C ALA A 40 -22.72 -37.85 -30.71
N LEU A 41 -23.16 -39.06 -30.35
CA LEU A 41 -22.59 -39.94 -29.33
C LEU A 41 -21.18 -40.43 -29.70
N ALA A 42 -20.35 -40.70 -28.69
CA ALA A 42 -19.55 -41.93 -28.65
C ALA A 42 -19.18 -42.30 -27.20
N VAL A 43 -19.60 -43.51 -26.83
CA VAL A 43 -19.22 -44.30 -25.66
C VAL A 43 -17.99 -45.12 -26.02
N LEU A 44 -17.06 -45.37 -25.09
CA LEU A 44 -16.44 -46.70 -24.84
C LEU A 44 -15.45 -46.67 -23.65
N PRO A 45 -15.10 -47.84 -23.07
CA PRO A 45 -14.73 -48.00 -21.66
C PRO A 45 -13.31 -48.58 -21.43
N GLN A 46 -12.96 -48.67 -20.13
CA GLN A 46 -12.07 -49.65 -19.46
C GLN A 46 -10.60 -49.80 -19.88
N ALA A 47 -9.69 -49.68 -18.89
CA ALA A 47 -8.78 -50.78 -18.52
C ALA A 47 -8.15 -50.54 -17.14
N LEU A 48 -8.45 -51.48 -16.23
CA LEU A 48 -7.69 -51.74 -15.01
C LEU A 48 -6.40 -52.52 -15.36
N SER A 49 -5.31 -52.25 -14.65
CA SER A 49 -4.32 -53.27 -14.32
C SER A 49 -3.53 -52.87 -13.05
N PRO A 50 -3.40 -53.78 -12.07
CA PRO A 50 -2.53 -53.61 -10.91
C PRO A 50 -1.13 -54.16 -11.21
N ARG A 51 -0.10 -53.60 -10.58
CA ARG A 51 1.19 -54.29 -10.46
C ARG A 51 1.78 -54.04 -9.07
N SER A 52 1.91 -55.13 -8.35
CA SER A 52 2.51 -55.22 -7.02
C SER A 52 4.02 -55.45 -7.10
N ALA A 53 4.68 -55.10 -6.00
CA ALA A 53 5.97 -55.58 -5.50
C ALA A 53 7.26 -55.09 -6.19
N GLN A 54 8.09 -54.34 -5.46
CA GLN A 54 9.17 -54.93 -4.68
C GLN A 54 9.81 -53.89 -3.75
N ALA A 55 10.04 -54.31 -2.51
CA ALA A 55 10.90 -53.64 -1.57
C ALA A 55 12.37 -53.80 -2.00
N GLN A 56 13.12 -52.71 -2.03
CA GLN A 56 14.56 -52.73 -1.92
C GLN A 56 15.00 -51.55 -1.05
N SER A 57 15.28 -51.89 0.20
CA SER A 57 16.06 -51.10 1.14
C SER A 57 17.47 -50.91 0.58
N ALA A 58 17.74 -49.70 0.10
CA ALA A 58 19.09 -49.18 -0.08
C ALA A 58 19.17 -47.84 0.64
N GLN A 59 19.83 -47.84 1.80
CA GLN A 59 20.33 -46.63 2.43
C GLN A 59 21.38 -46.02 1.49
N ALA A 60 20.93 -45.18 0.57
CA ALA A 60 21.79 -44.19 -0.05
C ALA A 60 21.80 -42.98 0.88
N GLN A 61 22.91 -42.76 1.57
CA GLN A 61 23.25 -41.44 2.08
C GLN A 61 23.29 -40.51 0.87
N SER A 62 22.18 -39.83 0.62
CA SER A 62 22.12 -38.73 -0.33
C SER A 62 23.10 -37.68 0.18
N ALA A 63 24.24 -37.56 -0.49
CA ALA A 63 24.98 -36.31 -0.51
C ALA A 63 23.98 -35.24 -0.97
N GLN A 64 23.45 -34.47 -0.02
CA GLN A 64 22.71 -33.26 -0.32
C GLN A 64 23.72 -32.34 -1.01
N SER A 65 23.76 -32.44 -2.34
CA SER A 65 24.19 -31.34 -3.18
C SER A 65 23.37 -30.15 -2.73
N THR A 66 23.97 -29.26 -1.94
CA THR A 66 23.44 -27.92 -1.68
C THR A 66 23.46 -27.18 -3.00
N ALA A 67 22.50 -27.51 -3.87
CA ALA A 67 22.23 -26.75 -5.07
C ALA A 67 21.98 -25.32 -4.60
N THR A 68 22.77 -24.37 -5.11
CA THR A 68 22.54 -22.96 -4.84
C THR A 68 21.08 -22.66 -5.16
N PRO A 69 20.31 -22.07 -4.21
CA PRO A 69 18.91 -21.78 -4.46
C PRO A 69 18.78 -20.91 -5.72
N ILE A 70 17.79 -21.23 -6.56
CA ILE A 70 17.50 -20.45 -7.77
C ILE A 70 17.13 -19.03 -7.34
N ALA A 71 17.74 -18.05 -7.99
CA ALA A 71 17.48 -16.63 -7.74
C ALA A 71 15.98 -16.28 -7.77
N PRO A 72 15.47 -15.43 -6.85
CA PRO A 72 14.07 -14.98 -6.83
C PRO A 72 13.55 -14.48 -8.18
N THR A 73 14.36 -13.72 -8.91
CA THR A 73 14.09 -13.21 -10.26
C THR A 73 13.90 -14.34 -11.27
N ALA A 74 14.75 -15.36 -11.24
CA ALA A 74 14.66 -16.49 -12.16
C ALA A 74 13.43 -17.34 -11.87
N ARG A 75 13.06 -17.48 -10.58
CA ARG A 75 11.81 -18.12 -10.14
C ARG A 75 10.59 -17.31 -10.58
N TYR A 76 10.63 -15.99 -10.39
CA TYR A 76 9.57 -15.08 -10.83
C TYR A 76 9.36 -15.14 -12.35
N ALA A 77 10.43 -15.25 -13.14
CA ALA A 77 10.34 -15.45 -14.59
C ALA A 77 9.74 -16.80 -15.00
N GLN A 78 9.66 -17.77 -14.08
CA GLN A 78 9.03 -19.09 -14.27
C GLN A 78 7.59 -19.13 -13.74
N ASP A 79 6.96 -17.96 -13.54
CA ASP A 79 5.61 -17.82 -12.97
C ASP A 79 5.47 -18.33 -11.53
N GLU A 80 6.58 -18.45 -10.79
CA GLU A 80 6.48 -18.67 -9.35
C GLU A 80 5.95 -17.40 -8.66
N ALA A 81 5.12 -17.61 -7.63
CA ALA A 81 4.64 -16.56 -6.74
C ALA A 81 5.77 -16.09 -5.81
N VAL A 82 6.70 -15.32 -6.38
CA VAL A 82 7.81 -14.69 -5.66
C VAL A 82 7.38 -13.29 -5.26
N GLY A 83 7.57 -12.94 -3.99
CA GLY A 83 7.33 -11.60 -3.49
C GLY A 83 8.20 -10.57 -4.21
N LEU A 84 7.65 -9.38 -4.47
CA LEU A 84 8.40 -8.28 -5.07
C LEU A 84 9.61 -7.90 -4.20
N ASP A 85 9.48 -7.99 -2.89
CA ASP A 85 10.53 -7.77 -1.89
C ASP A 85 11.73 -8.72 -2.07
N GLU A 86 11.52 -10.02 -2.31
CA GLU A 86 12.59 -10.98 -2.60
C GLU A 86 13.35 -10.60 -3.88
N ILE A 87 12.60 -10.16 -4.90
CA ILE A 87 13.16 -9.69 -6.17
C ILE A 87 13.98 -8.42 -5.90
N ILE A 88 13.41 -7.38 -5.26
CA ILE A 88 14.14 -6.15 -4.92
C ILE A 88 15.44 -6.48 -4.16
N ALA A 89 15.37 -7.36 -3.16
CA ALA A 89 16.49 -7.71 -2.30
C ALA A 89 17.62 -8.38 -3.09
N GLU A 90 17.28 -9.30 -4.00
CA GLU A 90 18.25 -9.88 -4.93
C GLU A 90 18.93 -8.78 -5.76
N TRP A 91 18.17 -7.86 -6.32
CA TRP A 91 18.70 -6.79 -7.18
C TRP A 91 19.57 -5.79 -6.43
N ARG A 92 19.16 -5.35 -5.24
CA ARG A 92 19.99 -4.50 -4.38
C ARG A 92 21.29 -5.20 -4.00
N GLY A 93 21.29 -6.53 -3.91
CA GLY A 93 22.51 -7.33 -3.73
C GLY A 93 23.51 -7.22 -4.89
N TYR A 94 23.05 -7.10 -6.12
CA TYR A 94 23.90 -6.95 -7.31
C TYR A 94 24.22 -5.49 -7.66
N TYR A 95 23.27 -4.60 -7.47
CA TYR A 95 23.32 -3.20 -7.91
C TYR A 95 22.74 -2.27 -6.86
N ALA A 96 23.49 -2.08 -5.76
CA ALA A 96 23.04 -1.26 -4.62
C ALA A 96 22.64 0.18 -5.00
N ASP A 97 23.27 0.75 -6.02
CA ASP A 97 23.06 2.15 -6.44
C ASP A 97 22.03 2.32 -7.57
N VAL A 98 21.52 1.23 -8.16
CA VAL A 98 20.54 1.34 -9.25
C VAL A 98 19.16 1.60 -8.66
N PRO A 99 18.49 2.72 -9.02
CA PRO A 99 17.18 3.03 -8.49
C PRO A 99 16.16 1.99 -8.93
N VAL A 100 15.25 1.65 -8.03
CA VAL A 100 14.16 0.72 -8.28
C VAL A 100 12.88 1.54 -8.37
N TYR A 101 12.17 1.40 -9.48
CA TYR A 101 10.91 2.09 -9.72
C TYR A 101 9.75 1.11 -9.52
N VAL A 102 8.71 1.54 -8.80
CA VAL A 102 7.40 0.88 -8.86
C VAL A 102 6.63 1.50 -9.99
N CYS A 103 6.09 0.63 -10.84
CA CYS A 103 5.28 1.02 -11.97
C CYS A 103 3.86 0.47 -11.77
N VAL A 104 2.85 1.30 -12.00
CA VAL A 104 1.45 0.86 -12.07
C VAL A 104 0.99 0.95 -13.52
N CYS A 105 0.42 -0.12 -14.07
CA CYS A 105 -0.13 -0.08 -15.42
C CYS A 105 -1.41 0.78 -15.46
N LEU A 106 -1.47 1.78 -16.35
CA LEU A 106 -2.63 2.68 -16.48
C LEU A 106 -3.44 2.43 -17.76
N ASP A 107 -2.88 1.72 -18.73
CA ASP A 107 -3.60 1.27 -19.92
C ASP A 107 -4.25 -0.11 -19.66
N ASP A 108 -5.19 -0.53 -20.53
CA ASP A 108 -5.82 -1.86 -20.45
C ASP A 108 -4.78 -2.99 -20.34
N THR A 109 -3.62 -2.74 -20.96
CA THR A 109 -2.50 -3.66 -21.04
C THR A 109 -1.21 -2.86 -21.22
N CYS A 110 -0.25 -3.06 -20.33
CA CYS A 110 1.11 -2.54 -20.48
C CYS A 110 2.02 -3.70 -20.87
N ASP A 111 2.27 -3.84 -22.17
CA ASP A 111 3.14 -4.88 -22.71
C ASP A 111 4.60 -4.52 -22.45
N GLN A 112 5.18 -5.19 -21.45
CA GLN A 112 6.61 -5.15 -21.18
C GLN A 112 7.28 -6.51 -21.47
N THR A 113 6.72 -7.31 -22.38
CA THR A 113 7.25 -8.64 -22.73
C THR A 113 8.63 -8.58 -23.39
N GLN A 114 9.03 -7.42 -23.92
CA GLN A 114 10.36 -7.19 -24.51
C GLN A 114 11.39 -6.70 -23.48
N GLN A 115 10.95 -6.35 -22.27
CA GLN A 115 11.77 -5.82 -21.20
C GLN A 115 11.74 -6.74 -20.00
N TRP A 116 12.73 -6.70 -19.13
CA TRP A 116 12.68 -7.49 -17.90
C TRP A 116 11.69 -6.85 -16.91
N PRO A 117 10.80 -7.61 -16.24
CA PRO A 117 10.76 -9.08 -16.09
C PRO A 117 9.91 -9.88 -17.12
N TYR A 118 9.79 -9.40 -18.35
CA TYR A 118 9.14 -10.03 -19.52
C TYR A 118 7.67 -10.34 -19.33
N ARG A 119 6.88 -9.32 -18.95
CA ARG A 119 5.46 -9.53 -18.64
C ARG A 119 4.57 -8.48 -19.27
N GLU A 120 3.38 -8.93 -19.55
CA GLU A 120 2.22 -8.10 -19.77
C GLU A 120 1.59 -7.80 -18.41
N TYR A 121 1.36 -6.51 -18.14
CA TYR A 121 0.67 -6.08 -16.94
C TYR A 121 -0.74 -5.65 -17.32
N TYR A 122 -1.73 -6.17 -16.60
CA TYR A 122 -3.09 -5.66 -16.74
C TYR A 122 -3.23 -4.33 -16.01
N LEU A 123 -4.26 -3.59 -16.40
CA LEU A 123 -4.69 -2.36 -15.75
C LEU A 123 -4.60 -2.47 -14.21
N TYR A 124 -3.82 -1.58 -13.59
CA TYR A 124 -3.51 -1.44 -12.15
C TYR A 124 -2.66 -2.52 -11.52
N GLN A 125 -2.17 -3.45 -12.31
CA GLN A 125 -1.16 -4.37 -11.83
C GLN A 125 0.14 -3.61 -11.56
N LEU A 126 0.73 -3.87 -10.40
CA LEU A 126 2.03 -3.34 -10.02
C LEU A 126 3.13 -4.16 -10.73
N GLY A 127 4.12 -3.45 -11.23
CA GLY A 127 5.37 -3.97 -11.74
C GLY A 127 6.54 -3.23 -11.12
N VAL A 128 7.74 -3.76 -11.35
CA VAL A 128 9.00 -3.12 -10.93
C VAL A 128 9.89 -2.91 -12.14
N ALA A 129 10.53 -1.75 -12.20
CA ALA A 129 11.46 -1.40 -13.23
C ALA A 129 12.80 -1.00 -12.62
N LEU A 130 13.88 -1.60 -13.13
CA LEU A 130 15.22 -1.40 -12.60
C LEU A 130 15.97 -0.34 -13.38
N GLY A 131 16.32 0.73 -12.69
CA GLY A 131 17.02 1.86 -13.26
C GLY A 131 16.13 2.73 -14.15
N PRO A 132 16.61 3.94 -14.48
CA PRO A 132 15.81 4.93 -15.19
C PRO A 132 15.45 4.48 -16.61
N ASN A 133 16.26 3.60 -17.22
CA ASN A 133 15.97 3.10 -18.56
C ASN A 133 14.72 2.21 -18.59
N ASN A 134 14.67 1.21 -17.72
CA ASN A 134 13.51 0.32 -17.66
C ASN A 134 12.27 1.08 -17.15
N GLY A 135 12.44 2.02 -16.21
CA GLY A 135 11.34 2.89 -15.77
C GLY A 135 10.74 3.69 -16.92
N ARG A 136 11.57 4.33 -17.77
CA ARG A 136 11.07 5.07 -18.94
C ARG A 136 10.42 4.18 -19.98
N ILE A 137 10.91 2.96 -20.18
CA ILE A 137 10.29 2.03 -21.12
C ILE A 137 8.93 1.57 -20.57
N ALA A 138 8.85 1.27 -19.28
CA ALA A 138 7.59 0.97 -18.62
C ALA A 138 6.59 2.12 -18.77
N GLU A 139 7.03 3.37 -18.56
CA GLU A 139 6.19 4.54 -18.83
C GLU A 139 5.75 4.64 -20.30
N GLY A 140 6.66 4.35 -21.24
CA GLY A 140 6.35 4.29 -22.66
C GLY A 140 5.36 3.19 -23.06
N SER A 141 5.18 2.17 -22.21
CA SER A 141 4.20 1.09 -22.38
C SER A 141 2.83 1.38 -21.74
N GLY A 142 2.63 2.57 -21.18
CA GLY A 142 1.37 2.93 -20.50
C GLY A 142 1.40 2.81 -18.98
N ALA A 143 2.56 2.54 -18.37
CA ALA A 143 2.69 2.53 -16.92
C ALA A 143 2.98 3.94 -16.36
N ASN A 144 2.74 4.13 -15.06
CA ASN A 144 3.23 5.28 -14.32
C ASN A 144 4.22 4.82 -13.26
N CYS A 145 5.45 5.34 -13.32
CA CYS A 145 6.57 4.82 -12.54
C CYS A 145 7.13 5.86 -11.58
N PHE A 146 7.46 5.43 -10.36
CA PHE A 146 8.04 6.26 -9.31
C PHE A 146 9.18 5.51 -8.63
N ASP A 147 10.32 6.19 -8.47
CA ASP A 147 11.44 5.66 -7.70
C ASP A 147 10.99 5.43 -6.27
N ILE A 148 11.22 4.24 -5.72
CA ILE A 148 10.74 3.87 -4.39
C ILE A 148 11.40 4.72 -3.31
N ALA A 149 12.67 5.08 -3.51
CA ALA A 149 13.43 5.79 -2.51
C ALA A 149 13.13 7.30 -2.50
N ASP A 150 12.80 7.93 -3.63
CA ASP A 150 12.53 9.36 -3.66
C ASP A 150 11.28 9.85 -4.41
N GLY A 151 10.47 8.94 -4.95
CA GLY A 151 9.27 9.26 -5.73
C GLY A 151 9.57 9.92 -7.08
N SER A 152 10.85 10.08 -7.47
CA SER A 152 11.20 10.73 -8.72
C SER A 152 10.74 9.89 -9.91
N ARG A 153 10.42 10.56 -11.02
CA ARG A 153 10.11 9.89 -12.28
C ARG A 153 11.40 9.39 -12.95
N PRO A 154 11.34 8.31 -13.75
CA PRO A 154 12.48 7.81 -14.53
C PRO A 154 13.15 8.85 -15.44
N THR A 155 12.47 9.94 -15.78
CA THR A 155 13.01 11.05 -16.59
C THR A 155 13.92 12.01 -15.81
N ALA A 156 13.97 11.93 -14.48
CA ALA A 156 14.85 12.72 -13.62
C ALA A 156 15.89 11.81 -12.92
N PRO A 157 16.80 11.17 -13.67
CA PRO A 157 17.68 10.16 -13.10
C PRO A 157 18.65 10.75 -12.08
N ARG A 158 18.78 10.07 -10.93
CA ARG A 158 19.90 10.26 -10.01
C ARG A 158 21.19 9.81 -10.71
N ALA A 159 22.29 10.49 -10.46
CA ALA A 159 23.60 9.99 -10.87
C ALA A 159 23.91 8.73 -10.03
N PHE A 160 23.99 7.57 -10.68
CA PHE A 160 24.40 6.33 -10.02
C PHE A 160 25.82 5.97 -10.45
N SER A 161 26.58 5.38 -9.52
CA SER A 161 27.92 4.88 -9.83
C SER A 161 27.79 3.65 -10.72
N THR A 162 28.53 3.62 -11.83
CA THR A 162 28.59 2.43 -12.71
C THR A 162 29.59 1.40 -12.22
N ASP A 163 30.23 1.62 -11.07
CA ASP A 163 31.16 0.67 -10.49
C ASP A 163 30.39 -0.52 -9.92
N PRO A 164 30.51 -1.73 -10.49
CA PRO A 164 29.88 -2.91 -9.91
C PRO A 164 30.40 -3.07 -8.48
N ALA A 165 29.49 -3.32 -7.54
CA ALA A 165 29.80 -3.53 -6.13
C ALA A 165 30.90 -4.59 -6.03
N SER A 166 32.13 -4.13 -5.80
CA SER A 166 33.31 -4.98 -5.84
C SER A 166 33.22 -5.95 -4.67
N THR A 167 32.79 -7.18 -4.97
CA THR A 167 32.74 -8.28 -4.04
C THR A 167 34.17 -8.79 -3.81
N THR A 168 35.02 -8.00 -3.17
CA THR A 168 36.27 -8.36 -2.44
C THR A 168 37.19 -7.14 -2.32
N ALA A 169 37.46 -6.67 -1.09
CA ALA A 169 38.80 -6.30 -0.63
C ALA A 169 38.75 -5.81 0.83
N GLN A 170 39.28 -6.65 1.71
CA GLN A 170 39.68 -6.29 3.07
C GLN A 170 40.73 -5.16 3.00
N ALA A 171 40.31 -3.93 3.28
CA ALA A 171 41.19 -2.78 3.33
C ALA A 171 42.11 -2.86 4.55
N SER A 172 43.41 -2.96 4.32
CA SER A 172 44.42 -2.73 5.36
C SER A 172 44.41 -1.25 5.77
N PRO A 173 44.56 -0.93 7.07
CA PRO A 173 44.63 0.47 7.50
C PRO A 173 45.96 1.11 7.05
N PRO A 174 45.94 2.39 6.61
CA PRO A 174 47.15 3.13 6.31
C PRO A 174 47.92 3.52 7.60
N PRO A 175 49.25 3.66 7.56
CA PRO A 175 50.06 4.04 8.71
C PRO A 175 49.78 5.51 9.12
N ALA A 176 49.55 5.69 10.42
CA ALA A 176 49.21 6.96 11.04
C ALA A 176 50.32 8.02 10.92
N ALA A 177 49.96 9.21 10.45
CA ALA A 177 50.74 10.43 10.65
C ALA A 177 50.29 11.14 11.95
N PRO A 178 51.19 11.81 12.69
CA PRO A 178 50.84 12.48 13.94
C PRO A 178 50.16 13.83 13.67
N VAL A 179 48.89 13.96 14.06
CA VAL A 179 48.15 15.23 14.04
C VAL A 179 48.10 15.80 15.46
N VAL A 180 48.53 17.06 15.57
CA VAL A 180 48.53 17.89 16.79
C VAL A 180 47.08 18.30 17.13
N PRO A 181 46.63 18.23 18.39
CA PRO A 181 45.26 18.57 18.76
C PRO A 181 45.06 20.09 18.92
N PRO A 182 44.00 20.69 18.35
CA PRO A 182 43.47 21.95 18.85
C PRO A 182 42.45 21.69 19.98
N SER A 183 42.51 22.53 21.01
CA SER A 183 41.67 22.50 22.21
C SER A 183 40.18 22.45 21.89
N ALA A 184 39.48 21.43 22.41
CA ALA A 184 38.04 21.26 22.29
C ALA A 184 37.28 22.04 23.37
N THR A 185 36.32 22.85 22.93
CA THR A 185 35.20 23.37 23.72
C THR A 185 34.29 22.19 24.12
N PRO A 186 33.74 22.15 25.36
CA PRO A 186 32.86 21.06 25.78
C PRO A 186 31.55 21.05 24.98
N SER A 187 31.36 20.01 24.16
CA SER A 187 30.06 19.68 23.58
C SER A 187 29.11 19.15 24.67
N PRO A 188 27.82 19.52 24.64
CA PRO A 188 26.81 18.94 25.51
C PRO A 188 26.69 17.42 25.28
N PRO A 189 26.35 16.63 26.30
CA PRO A 189 26.24 15.19 26.19
C PRO A 189 25.21 14.82 25.12
N ALA A 190 25.64 13.98 24.17
CA ALA A 190 24.75 13.37 23.18
C ALA A 190 23.65 12.59 23.93
N PRO A 191 22.37 12.71 23.54
CA PRO A 191 21.33 11.85 24.08
C PRO A 191 21.72 10.40 23.82
N GLU A 192 21.70 9.59 24.88
CA GLU A 192 21.99 8.16 24.82
C GLU A 192 21.03 7.52 23.82
N ALA A 193 21.58 7.01 22.71
CA ALA A 193 20.84 6.22 21.74
C ALA A 193 20.51 4.89 22.40
N ASP A 194 19.26 4.78 22.88
CA ASP A 194 18.70 3.57 23.45
C ASP A 194 18.81 2.44 22.40
N SER A 195 19.76 1.53 22.63
CA SER A 195 20.06 0.43 21.71
C SER A 195 18.99 -0.66 21.85
N THR A 196 17.99 -0.56 20.98
CA THR A 196 17.48 -1.66 20.14
C THR A 196 17.20 -2.98 20.86
N VAL A 197 16.12 -3.03 21.63
CA VAL A 197 15.23 -4.20 21.51
C VAL A 197 14.72 -4.12 20.08
N ALA A 198 14.98 -5.14 19.25
CA ALA A 198 14.31 -5.28 17.96
C ALA A 198 12.81 -5.14 18.26
N ALA A 199 12.22 -4.00 17.86
CA ALA A 199 10.85 -3.70 18.20
C ALA A 199 10.01 -4.87 17.72
N SER A 200 9.38 -5.57 18.66
CA SER A 200 8.43 -6.62 18.35
C SER A 200 7.31 -5.96 17.56
N ILE A 201 7.26 -6.22 16.26
CA ILE A 201 6.27 -5.64 15.36
C ILE A 201 4.90 -6.20 15.75
N PRO A 202 3.91 -5.37 16.09
CA PRO A 202 2.58 -5.85 16.42
C PRO A 202 1.85 -6.31 15.16
N THR A 203 0.90 -7.24 15.32
CA THR A 203 -0.20 -7.39 14.37
C THR A 203 -1.33 -6.45 14.76
N ALA A 204 -2.03 -5.86 13.79
CA ALA A 204 -3.14 -4.94 14.03
C ALA A 204 -4.43 -5.51 13.46
N THR A 205 -5.51 -5.50 14.25
CA THR A 205 -6.82 -5.98 13.81
C THR A 205 -7.92 -5.01 14.22
N THR A 206 -8.88 -4.78 13.32
CA THR A 206 -10.07 -3.98 13.63
C THR A 206 -11.03 -4.78 14.51
N ILE A 207 -11.54 -4.18 15.59
CA ILE A 207 -12.51 -4.80 16.50
C ILE A 207 -13.73 -3.89 16.71
N ASN A 208 -14.79 -4.41 17.32
CA ASN A 208 -15.99 -3.65 17.67
C ASN A 208 -16.56 -2.83 16.50
N ASN A 209 -16.67 -3.44 15.31
CA ASN A 209 -17.18 -2.79 14.09
C ASN A 209 -16.43 -1.49 13.69
N GLY A 210 -15.13 -1.41 13.99
CA GLY A 210 -14.32 -0.24 13.68
C GLY A 210 -14.20 0.76 14.81
N GLU A 211 -14.80 0.53 15.97
CA GLU A 211 -14.68 1.45 17.10
C GLU A 211 -13.28 1.45 17.74
N ALA A 212 -12.51 0.38 17.54
CA ALA A 212 -11.16 0.25 18.08
C ALA A 212 -10.29 -0.68 17.21
N ILE A 213 -8.99 -0.62 17.43
CA ILE A 213 -8.02 -1.59 16.93
C ILE A 213 -7.44 -2.38 18.11
N ARG A 214 -7.16 -3.66 17.90
CA ARG A 214 -6.35 -4.49 18.79
C ARG A 214 -4.97 -4.68 18.18
N LEU A 215 -3.95 -4.42 18.99
CA LEU A 215 -2.56 -4.65 18.68
C LEU A 215 -2.10 -5.88 19.47
N ASP A 216 -1.59 -6.90 18.80
CA ASP A 216 -1.12 -8.14 19.41
C ASP A 216 0.37 -8.34 19.07
N TRP A 217 1.22 -8.43 20.09
CA TRP A 217 2.66 -8.57 19.95
C TRP A 217 3.11 -10.03 20.02
N PRO A 218 4.22 -10.39 19.35
CA PRO A 218 4.84 -11.71 19.48
C PRO A 218 5.19 -12.13 20.91
N SER A 219 5.41 -11.17 21.81
CA SER A 219 5.64 -11.40 23.24
C SER A 219 4.41 -11.92 23.99
N GLY A 220 3.22 -11.84 23.38
CA GLY A 220 1.94 -12.13 24.00
C GLY A 220 1.26 -10.92 24.66
N ALA A 221 1.91 -9.75 24.65
CA ALA A 221 1.26 -8.50 25.03
C ALA A 221 0.14 -8.15 24.03
N SER A 222 -0.93 -7.52 24.51
CA SER A 222 -2.06 -7.07 23.69
C SER A 222 -2.61 -5.76 24.22
N ASN A 223 -2.89 -4.82 23.33
CA ASN A 223 -3.41 -3.50 23.66
C ASN A 223 -4.61 -3.17 22.76
N VAL A 224 -5.61 -2.50 23.33
CA VAL A 224 -6.76 -1.99 22.59
C VAL A 224 -6.66 -0.47 22.51
N VAL A 225 -6.70 0.06 21.29
CA VAL A 225 -6.67 1.49 21.03
C VAL A 225 -8.03 1.92 20.50
N ALA A 226 -8.74 2.73 21.28
CA ALA A 226 -10.03 3.28 20.88
C ALA A 226 -9.85 4.30 19.77
N VAL A 227 -10.66 4.17 18.71
CA VAL A 227 -10.71 5.09 17.57
C VAL A 227 -11.98 5.94 17.66
N ALA A 228 -13.13 5.30 17.79
CA ALA A 228 -14.41 5.98 17.99
C ALA A 228 -14.45 6.67 19.37
N GLY A 229 -14.89 7.92 19.41
CA GLY A 229 -14.98 8.70 20.65
C GLY A 229 -13.62 9.06 21.26
N SER A 230 -12.53 8.80 20.54
CA SER A 230 -11.18 9.24 20.91
C SER A 230 -10.96 10.72 20.55
N ALA A 231 -9.80 11.25 20.93
CA ALA A 231 -9.36 12.60 20.53
C ALA A 231 -8.59 12.59 19.19
N TRP A 232 -8.84 11.61 18.31
CA TRP A 232 -8.21 11.54 17.00
C TRP A 232 -8.86 12.54 16.06
N THR A 233 -8.37 13.78 16.12
CA THR A 233 -8.88 14.91 15.34
C THR A 233 -7.94 15.26 14.20
N ILE A 234 -8.48 15.80 13.11
CA ILE A 234 -7.72 16.36 12.00
C ILE A 234 -8.49 17.56 11.43
N ASP A 235 -7.76 18.59 10.99
CA ASP A 235 -8.35 19.71 10.29
C ASP A 235 -8.44 19.39 8.80
N ILE A 236 -9.64 19.31 8.25
CA ILE A 236 -9.86 19.05 6.83
C ILE A 236 -10.09 20.38 6.09
N VAL A 237 -9.21 20.69 5.16
CA VAL A 237 -9.33 21.83 4.23
C VAL A 237 -10.33 21.48 3.13
N ASN A 238 -11.14 22.46 2.72
CA ASN A 238 -12.24 22.27 1.77
C ASN A 238 -13.16 21.09 2.17
N ALA A 239 -13.41 20.95 3.47
CA ALA A 239 -14.27 19.92 4.00
C ALA A 239 -15.69 20.06 3.45
N PHE A 240 -16.31 18.93 3.10
CA PHE A 240 -17.73 18.90 2.82
C PHE A 240 -18.50 18.84 4.15
N ASP A 241 -19.27 19.87 4.46
CA ASP A 241 -20.05 19.92 5.68
C ASP A 241 -21.41 19.24 5.47
N CYS A 242 -21.57 18.05 6.05
CA CYS A 242 -22.75 17.21 5.92
C CYS A 242 -24.04 17.81 6.51
N GLU A 243 -23.95 18.81 7.41
CA GLU A 243 -25.13 19.50 7.92
C GLU A 243 -25.67 20.54 6.93
N SER A 244 -24.76 21.31 6.33
CA SER A 244 -25.12 22.37 5.37
C SER A 244 -25.15 21.90 3.90
N PHE A 245 -24.66 20.69 3.61
CA PHE A 245 -24.45 20.16 2.27
C PHE A 245 -23.61 21.10 1.38
N SER A 246 -22.55 21.67 1.95
CA SER A 246 -21.70 22.64 1.26
C SER A 246 -20.22 22.49 1.62
N LEU A 247 -19.33 22.97 0.76
CA LEU A 247 -17.90 23.01 1.06
C LEU A 247 -17.61 24.17 2.01
N VAL A 248 -16.87 23.89 3.08
CA VAL A 248 -16.36 24.88 4.03
C VAL A 248 -14.83 24.92 3.97
N GLY A 249 -14.24 26.11 4.14
CA GLY A 249 -12.80 26.29 3.93
C GLY A 249 -11.94 25.40 4.82
N GLN A 250 -12.33 25.19 6.07
CA GLN A 250 -11.69 24.25 6.99
C GLN A 250 -12.70 23.76 8.04
N LYS A 251 -12.64 22.47 8.40
CA LYS A 251 -13.45 21.88 9.47
C LYS A 251 -12.60 20.88 10.26
N THR A 252 -12.53 21.05 11.58
CA THR A 252 -11.97 20.02 12.46
C THR A 252 -12.94 18.84 12.53
N MET A 253 -12.45 17.66 12.21
CA MET A 253 -13.22 16.42 12.26
C MET A 253 -12.57 15.43 13.21
N THR A 254 -13.38 14.52 13.76
CA THR A 254 -12.93 13.46 14.66
C THR A 254 -13.17 12.11 14.00
N ALA A 255 -12.22 11.19 14.15
CA ALA A 255 -12.39 9.80 13.71
C ALA A 255 -13.66 9.18 14.31
N GLN A 256 -14.57 8.72 13.45
CA GLN A 256 -15.81 8.05 13.85
C GLN A 256 -15.59 6.55 14.03
N ARG A 257 -14.83 5.93 13.13
CA ARG A 257 -14.49 4.49 13.13
C ARG A 257 -13.39 4.18 12.12
N VAL A 258 -12.78 3.01 12.27
CA VAL A 258 -11.88 2.41 11.28
C VAL A 258 -12.67 1.92 10.06
N VAL A 259 -12.17 2.19 8.86
CA VAL A 259 -12.74 1.76 7.57
C VAL A 259 -11.73 0.93 6.78
N GLY A 260 -11.84 -0.39 6.92
CA GLY A 260 -10.92 -1.34 6.29
C GLY A 260 -9.93 -1.95 7.28
N GLU A 261 -8.86 -2.54 6.75
CA GLU A 261 -7.81 -3.16 7.55
C GLU A 261 -6.66 -2.17 7.81
N PRO A 262 -6.14 -2.09 9.05
CA PRO A 262 -4.91 -1.34 9.33
C PRO A 262 -3.71 -1.98 8.61
N ALA A 263 -2.76 -1.15 8.19
CA ALA A 263 -1.50 -1.60 7.62
C ALA A 263 -0.37 -1.45 8.65
N VAL A 264 0.47 -2.48 8.79
CA VAL A 264 1.64 -2.46 9.69
C VAL A 264 2.91 -2.38 8.86
N ASP A 265 3.80 -1.46 9.21
CA ASP A 265 5.16 -1.43 8.69
C ASP A 265 6.01 -2.49 9.41
N GLU A 266 6.40 -3.52 8.67
CA GLU A 266 7.22 -4.63 9.18
C GLU A 266 8.64 -4.22 9.56
N THR A 267 9.09 -3.01 9.22
CA THR A 267 10.42 -2.53 9.60
C THR A 267 10.37 -1.76 10.92
N THR A 268 9.34 -0.95 11.12
CA THR A 268 9.27 0.01 12.23
C THR A 268 8.22 -0.32 13.28
N GLY A 269 7.25 -1.19 12.97
CA GLY A 269 6.10 -1.46 13.81
C GLY A 269 5.05 -0.33 13.82
N ASN A 270 5.21 0.70 12.98
CA ASN A 270 4.20 1.74 12.81
C ASN A 270 2.93 1.14 12.19
N VAL A 271 1.77 1.66 12.60
CA VAL A 271 0.47 1.15 12.16
C VAL A 271 -0.34 2.28 11.54
N ALA A 272 -0.60 2.20 10.24
CA ALA A 272 -1.50 3.10 9.52
C ALA A 272 -2.93 2.60 9.66
N ILE A 273 -3.83 3.50 10.07
CA ILE A 273 -5.23 3.20 10.37
C ILE A 273 -6.13 4.09 9.50
N PRO A 274 -6.93 3.48 8.61
CA PRO A 274 -7.87 4.22 7.78
C PRO A 274 -9.12 4.51 8.60
N VAL A 275 -9.53 5.77 8.71
CA VAL A 275 -10.70 6.16 9.50
C VAL A 275 -11.70 6.97 8.70
N LEU A 276 -12.98 6.75 8.99
CA LEU A 276 -14.06 7.61 8.53
C LEU A 276 -14.15 8.83 9.46
N LEU A 277 -14.19 10.02 8.88
CA LEU A 277 -14.38 11.28 9.59
C LEU A 277 -15.83 11.74 9.52
N ASP A 278 -16.45 11.65 8.35
CA ASP A 278 -17.85 11.98 8.11
C ASP A 278 -18.36 11.26 6.85
N SER A 279 -19.68 11.07 6.74
CA SER A 279 -20.31 10.40 5.61
C SER A 279 -21.70 10.99 5.33
N CYS A 280 -21.92 11.52 4.13
CA CYS A 280 -23.21 12.06 3.73
C CYS A 280 -23.41 12.04 2.22
N ALA A 281 -24.66 11.81 1.78
CA ALA A 281 -25.14 11.96 0.40
C ALA A 281 -24.09 11.59 -0.68
N ASP A 282 -23.60 10.35 -0.61
CA ASP A 282 -22.66 9.73 -1.54
C ASP A 282 -21.20 10.24 -1.47
N VAL A 283 -20.85 11.01 -0.44
CA VAL A 283 -19.50 11.48 -0.13
C VAL A 283 -19.06 10.95 1.23
N ASP A 284 -18.00 10.15 1.22
CA ASP A 284 -17.25 9.83 2.43
C ASP A 284 -16.04 10.74 2.54
N GLN A 285 -15.78 11.25 3.75
CA GLN A 285 -14.54 11.92 4.08
C GLN A 285 -13.78 11.06 5.07
N SER A 286 -12.56 10.70 4.69
CA SER A 286 -11.69 9.81 5.45
C SER A 286 -10.35 10.46 5.77
N ALA A 287 -9.60 9.84 6.67
CA ALA A 287 -8.21 10.15 6.93
C ALA A 287 -7.40 8.89 7.23
N VAL A 288 -6.08 9.01 7.15
CA VAL A 288 -5.15 8.00 7.61
C VAL A 288 -4.37 8.55 8.80
N PHE A 289 -4.52 7.89 9.95
CA PHE A 289 -3.69 8.15 11.13
C PHE A 289 -2.62 7.07 11.21
N VAL A 290 -1.38 7.45 11.51
CA VAL A 290 -0.32 6.50 11.82
C VAL A 290 -0.04 6.55 13.31
N ILE A 291 -0.07 5.39 13.97
CA ILE A 291 0.40 5.28 15.35
C ILE A 291 1.79 4.64 15.37
N SER A 292 2.61 5.08 16.33
CA SER A 292 3.85 4.40 16.70
C SER A 292 3.64 3.80 18.08
N PRO A 293 3.17 2.54 18.16
CA PRO A 293 2.77 1.93 19.41
C PRO A 293 3.96 1.31 20.15
N SER A 294 3.83 1.22 21.47
CA SER A 294 4.74 0.45 22.32
C SER A 294 4.02 -0.70 23.01
N GLU A 295 4.75 -1.75 23.38
CA GLU A 295 4.20 -2.87 24.16
C GLU A 295 3.58 -2.42 25.50
N SER A 296 4.08 -1.32 26.07
CA SER A 296 3.54 -0.73 27.31
C SER A 296 2.13 -0.16 27.19
N GLY A 297 1.57 -0.09 25.98
CA GLY A 297 0.23 0.44 25.69
C GLY A 297 0.21 1.94 25.38
N SER A 298 1.33 2.66 25.50
CA SER A 298 1.45 4.03 24.99
C SER A 298 1.66 4.04 23.49
N TYR A 299 1.23 5.12 22.82
CA TYR A 299 1.47 5.31 21.39
C TYR A 299 1.63 6.81 21.05
N GLY A 300 2.47 7.12 20.07
CA GLY A 300 2.44 8.40 19.37
C GLY A 300 1.38 8.38 18.28
N LEU A 301 0.67 9.49 18.06
CA LEU A 301 -0.35 9.63 17.01
C LEU A 301 0.09 10.68 15.99
N TYR A 302 0.14 10.28 14.73
CA TYR A 302 0.59 11.09 13.60
C TYR A 302 -0.48 11.13 12.52
N ARG A 303 -0.59 12.26 11.83
CA ARG A 303 -1.60 12.50 10.79
C ARG A 303 -0.93 12.43 9.44
N THR A 304 -1.45 11.60 8.56
CA THR A 304 -1.02 11.58 7.17
C THR A 304 -1.55 12.83 6.49
N GLN A 305 -0.67 13.61 5.87
CA GLN A 305 -1.03 14.89 5.25
C GLN A 305 -1.13 14.73 3.74
N LEU A 306 -2.34 14.91 3.22
CA LEU A 306 -2.54 15.12 1.80
C LEU A 306 -2.30 16.59 1.48
N PRO A 307 -1.34 16.90 0.58
CA PRO A 307 -1.23 18.25 0.07
C PRO A 307 -2.50 18.59 -0.68
N GLY A 308 -2.80 19.87 -0.72
CA GLY A 308 -3.86 20.39 -1.58
C GLY A 308 -3.43 20.56 -3.00
N ARG A 309 -4.41 20.83 -3.86
CA ARG A 309 -4.13 21.59 -5.08
C ARG A 309 -3.45 22.89 -4.66
N SER A 310 -2.28 23.11 -5.23
CA SER A 310 -1.39 24.25 -4.95
C SER A 310 -2.01 25.61 -5.31
N ASP A 311 -3.19 25.62 -5.93
CA ASP A 311 -4.00 26.81 -6.21
C ASP A 311 -4.66 27.42 -4.96
N LEU A 312 -4.76 26.71 -3.83
CA LEU A 312 -5.36 27.26 -2.61
C LEU A 312 -4.48 28.24 -1.84
N ALA A 313 -3.22 28.46 -2.22
CA ALA A 313 -2.51 29.69 -1.79
C ALA A 313 -3.27 30.97 -2.22
N ALA A 314 -4.19 30.86 -3.20
CA ALA A 314 -5.09 31.93 -3.63
C ALA A 314 -6.46 31.92 -2.92
N VAL A 315 -6.84 30.84 -2.22
CA VAL A 315 -8.04 30.85 -1.37
C VAL A 315 -7.58 31.26 0.02
N SER A 316 -7.89 32.50 0.40
CA SER A 316 -7.63 33.04 1.74
C SER A 316 -8.43 32.28 2.81
N VAL A 317 -8.04 31.03 3.11
CA VAL A 317 -8.52 30.32 4.28
C VAL A 317 -8.02 31.13 5.47
N THR A 318 -8.97 31.68 6.22
CA THR A 318 -8.69 32.47 7.42
C THR A 318 -9.30 31.71 8.60
N PRO A 319 -8.48 31.20 9.53
CA PRO A 319 -7.01 31.27 9.60
C PRO A 319 -6.29 30.41 8.54
N PRO A 320 -5.00 30.69 8.24
CA PRO A 320 -4.22 29.84 7.34
C PRO A 320 -4.15 28.39 7.87
N PRO A 321 -4.00 27.39 6.99
CA PRO A 321 -3.92 26.00 7.39
C PRO A 321 -2.79 25.79 8.39
N THR A 322 -3.07 25.02 9.43
CA THR A 322 -2.05 24.64 10.42
C THR A 322 -1.20 23.50 9.87
N GLU A 323 -0.09 23.19 10.54
CA GLU A 323 0.69 21.97 10.29
C GLU A 323 -0.08 20.67 10.61
N PHE A 324 -1.35 20.75 11.04
CA PHE A 324 -2.22 19.59 11.28
C PHE A 324 -3.39 19.52 10.30
N ALA A 325 -3.39 20.39 9.30
CA ALA A 325 -4.38 20.42 8.24
C ALA A 325 -4.02 19.46 7.11
N SER A 326 -5.03 18.82 6.54
CA SER A 326 -4.93 17.92 5.39
C SER A 326 -6.15 18.10 4.51
N TYR A 327 -6.07 17.68 3.26
CA TYR A 327 -7.27 17.38 2.49
C TYR A 327 -7.84 16.04 2.94
N GLY A 328 -9.15 15.88 2.81
CA GLY A 328 -9.82 14.62 3.10
C GLY A 328 -9.44 13.57 2.08
N PHE A 329 -9.21 12.35 2.54
CA PHE A 329 -9.24 11.19 1.65
C PHE A 329 -10.70 10.92 1.25
N ALA A 330 -10.89 10.36 0.07
CA ALA A 330 -12.17 9.78 -0.34
C ALA A 330 -12.42 8.47 0.43
N SER A 331 -13.24 7.55 -0.10
CA SER A 331 -13.42 6.24 0.51
C SER A 331 -12.11 5.44 0.41
N ILE A 332 -11.42 5.22 1.54
CA ILE A 332 -10.20 4.41 1.59
C ILE A 332 -10.58 2.94 1.39
N GLN A 333 -10.01 2.31 0.36
CA GLN A 333 -10.31 0.94 -0.03
C GLN A 333 -9.28 -0.05 0.53
N ALA A 334 -8.00 0.33 0.53
CA ALA A 334 -6.91 -0.51 0.99
C ALA A 334 -5.70 0.34 1.39
N MET A 335 -4.88 -0.19 2.29
CA MET A 335 -3.58 0.37 2.62
C MET A 335 -2.57 -0.74 2.80
N ASN A 336 -1.31 -0.47 2.46
CA ASN A 336 -0.20 -1.38 2.70
C ASN A 336 1.09 -0.59 2.94
N TYR A 337 2.00 -1.14 3.73
CA TYR A 337 3.38 -0.67 3.78
C TYR A 337 4.26 -1.52 2.87
N TRP A 338 5.27 -0.90 2.28
CA TRP A 338 6.35 -1.62 1.61
C TRP A 338 7.64 -0.81 1.66
N ASP A 339 8.70 -1.41 2.22
CA ASP A 339 10.00 -0.75 2.48
C ASP A 339 9.83 0.61 3.21
N GLY A 340 8.92 0.65 4.19
CA GLY A 340 8.55 1.87 4.94
C GLY A 340 7.67 2.87 4.17
N VAL A 341 7.41 2.67 2.88
CA VAL A 341 6.50 3.50 2.08
C VAL A 341 5.06 3.05 2.32
N LEU A 342 4.20 3.99 2.74
CA LEU A 342 2.76 3.75 2.90
C LEU A 342 2.04 4.01 1.57
N PHE A 343 1.30 3.00 1.11
CA PHE A 343 0.40 3.07 -0.03
C PHE A 343 -1.03 3.18 0.48
N VAL A 344 -1.78 4.15 -0.03
CA VAL A 344 -3.19 4.32 0.28
C VAL A 344 -3.98 4.28 -1.02
N ARG A 345 -4.84 3.27 -1.18
CA ARG A 345 -5.79 3.20 -2.29
C ARG A 345 -7.11 3.80 -1.83
N GLN A 346 -7.61 4.77 -2.57
CA GLN A 346 -8.90 5.40 -2.32
C GLN A 346 -9.75 5.40 -3.58
N GLY A 347 -11.05 5.59 -3.42
CA GLY A 347 -11.96 5.73 -4.55
C GLY A 347 -13.24 6.49 -4.23
N THR A 348 -14.03 6.69 -5.27
CA THR A 348 -15.34 7.36 -5.23
C THR A 348 -16.48 6.36 -5.38
N ALA A 349 -17.70 6.79 -5.07
CA ALA A 349 -18.91 6.01 -5.27
C ALA A 349 -19.19 5.67 -6.76
N SER A 350 -18.66 6.48 -7.70
CA SER A 350 -18.75 6.26 -9.15
C SER A 350 -17.72 5.24 -9.66
N GLY A 351 -16.81 4.76 -8.79
CA GLY A 351 -15.76 3.81 -9.14
C GLY A 351 -14.49 4.44 -9.70
N ALA A 352 -14.26 5.73 -9.48
CA ALA A 352 -12.93 6.31 -9.73
C ALA A 352 -12.00 5.89 -8.60
N GLU A 353 -10.72 5.68 -8.89
CA GLU A 353 -9.76 5.19 -7.91
C GLU A 353 -8.39 5.83 -8.09
N SER A 354 -7.66 6.01 -7.00
CA SER A 354 -6.26 6.44 -7.01
C SER A 354 -5.44 5.71 -5.96
N VAL A 355 -4.12 5.74 -6.15
CA VAL A 355 -3.14 5.28 -5.18
C VAL A 355 -2.27 6.48 -4.81
N LEU A 356 -2.17 6.74 -3.51
CA LEU A 356 -1.28 7.75 -2.94
C LEU A 356 -0.11 7.06 -2.25
N LEU A 357 1.04 7.72 -2.30
CA LEU A 357 2.29 7.23 -1.75
C LEU A 357 2.79 8.20 -0.68
N PHE A 358 3.19 7.68 0.47
CA PHE A 358 3.84 8.43 1.53
C PHE A 358 5.17 7.76 1.85
N ARG A 359 6.28 8.46 1.62
CA ARG A 359 7.62 7.95 1.92
C ARG A 359 7.94 8.14 3.40
N PRO A 360 8.85 7.34 3.97
CA PRO A 360 9.41 7.62 5.28
C PRO A 360 9.91 9.07 5.36
N GLY A 361 9.50 9.78 6.41
CA GLY A 361 9.81 11.19 6.64
C GLY A 361 10.31 11.43 8.06
N LEU A 362 10.21 12.68 8.52
CA LEU A 362 10.57 13.04 9.90
C LEU A 362 9.61 12.47 10.94
N THR A 363 8.41 12.09 10.53
CA THR A 363 7.39 11.47 11.40
C THR A 363 6.99 10.10 10.87
N PRO A 364 6.44 9.21 11.71
CA PRO A 364 5.86 7.93 11.29
C PRO A 364 4.78 8.02 10.20
N ALA A 365 4.09 9.15 10.06
CA ALA A 365 3.11 9.34 8.99
C ALA A 365 3.74 9.50 7.60
N GLY A 366 5.04 9.76 7.54
CA GLY A 366 5.77 9.97 6.29
C GLY A 366 5.45 11.30 5.62
N ASP A 367 6.09 11.51 4.47
CA ASP A 367 5.90 12.67 3.61
C ASP A 367 5.19 12.23 2.32
N TYR A 368 4.18 12.98 1.90
CA TYR A 368 3.50 12.72 0.62
C TYR A 368 4.50 12.74 -0.54
N ALA A 369 4.48 11.66 -1.32
CA ALA A 369 5.42 11.43 -2.41
C ALA A 369 4.77 11.54 -3.79
N GLY A 370 3.47 11.28 -3.89
CA GLY A 370 2.73 11.40 -5.15
C GLY A 370 1.39 10.68 -5.12
N CYS A 371 0.67 10.82 -6.23
CA CYS A 371 -0.59 10.15 -6.48
C CYS A 371 -0.68 9.72 -7.93
N GLY A 372 -1.23 8.53 -8.16
CA GLY A 372 -1.60 8.04 -9.48
C GLY A 372 -3.08 7.69 -9.50
N VAL A 373 -3.83 8.27 -10.44
CA VAL A 373 -5.17 7.79 -10.76
C VAL A 373 -5.01 6.40 -11.34
N VAL A 374 -5.61 5.42 -10.69
CA VAL A 374 -5.73 4.09 -11.23
C VAL A 374 -7.01 4.08 -12.05
N GLN A 375 -8.20 4.11 -11.46
CA GLN A 375 -9.45 4.08 -12.22
C GLN A 375 -10.03 5.45 -12.56
N VAL A 376 -10.18 5.71 -13.87
CA VAL A 376 -10.82 6.93 -14.37
C VAL A 376 -12.33 6.73 -14.46
N ASN A 377 -13.05 7.45 -13.61
CA ASN A 377 -14.51 7.61 -13.65
C ASN A 377 -14.85 9.03 -13.15
N GLU A 378 -16.13 9.32 -12.95
CA GLU A 378 -16.56 10.62 -12.39
C GLU A 378 -15.85 10.91 -11.07
N GLY A 379 -15.21 12.08 -10.96
CA GLY A 379 -14.51 12.50 -9.75
C GLY A 379 -13.04 12.06 -9.63
N ALA A 380 -12.48 11.40 -10.65
CA ALA A 380 -11.06 11.01 -10.66
C ALA A 380 -10.10 12.21 -10.50
N ASP A 381 -10.49 13.38 -11.01
CA ASP A 381 -9.76 14.64 -10.93
C ASP A 381 -9.69 15.25 -9.51
N PHE A 382 -10.44 14.69 -8.56
CA PHE A 382 -10.38 15.08 -7.14
C PHE A 382 -9.60 14.07 -6.28
N LEU A 383 -9.24 12.91 -6.83
CA LEU A 383 -8.57 11.84 -6.08
C LEU A 383 -7.05 12.02 -5.97
N CYS A 384 -6.45 12.82 -6.84
CA CYS A 384 -5.03 13.17 -6.76
C CYS A 384 -4.89 14.69 -6.61
N PRO A 385 -4.26 15.18 -5.53
CA PRO A 385 -3.88 16.58 -5.46
C PRO A 385 -2.79 16.89 -6.50
N ASP A 386 -2.85 18.10 -7.09
CA ASP A 386 -1.93 18.57 -8.14
C ASP A 386 -0.55 19.02 -7.61
#